data_AF-A0A8T6TML2-F1
#
_entry.id   AF-A0A8T6TML2-F1
#
_cell.length_a   1.000
_cell.length_b   1.000
_cell.length_c   1.000
_cell.angle_alpha   90.00
_cell.angle_beta   90.00
_cell.angle_gamma   90.00
#
_symmetry.space_group_name_H-M   'P 1'
#
loop_
_entity.id
_entity.type
_entity.pdbx_description
1 polymer ?
#
loop_
_entity_poly.entity_id
_entity_poly.type
_entity_poly.pdbx_seq_one_letter_code
_entity_poly.pdbx_strand_id
1 'polypeptide(L)'
;MADDGDAVLHEFCIRGLHCSDCVRTVKNGLEMREGVNQADVNLGSGKVCVTYDPGSIGPQEIEASVRKMGYAVETGDVEAEEEVLRSGEFVATV
;
A
#
# COMPACT_ATOMS: atom_id res chain seq x y z
N MET A 1 -14.36 -6.56 -20.64
CA MET A 1 -14.22 -5.19 -20.09
C MET A 1 -13.74 -5.37 -18.67
N ALA A 2 -12.49 -5.77 -18.52
CA ALA A 2 -11.79 -5.95 -17.25
C ALA A 2 -10.49 -5.20 -17.49
N ASP A 3 -10.44 -3.98 -16.99
CA ASP A 3 -9.24 -3.16 -17.04
C ASP A 3 -8.30 -3.75 -15.99
N ASP A 4 -7.28 -4.43 -16.50
CA ASP A 4 -6.15 -5.00 -15.78
C ASP A 4 -5.30 -3.81 -15.31
N GLY A 5 -5.82 -3.07 -14.32
CA GLY A 5 -5.09 -2.02 -13.64
C GLY A 5 -4.20 -2.67 -12.59
N ASP A 6 -2.90 -2.41 -12.67
CA ASP A 6 -1.81 -2.87 -11.80
C ASP A 6 -1.95 -2.33 -10.36
N ALA A 7 -3.11 -2.50 -9.75
CA ALA A 7 -3.41 -2.03 -8.41
C ALA A 7 -3.11 -3.17 -7.43
N VAL A 8 -2.03 -3.04 -6.67
CA VAL A 8 -1.66 -4.02 -5.65
C VAL A 8 -2.46 -3.79 -4.39
N LEU A 9 -3.02 -4.86 -3.83
CA LEU A 9 -3.66 -4.83 -2.52
C LEU A 9 -2.63 -5.20 -1.45
N HIS A 10 -2.43 -4.30 -0.49
CA HIS A 10 -1.48 -4.50 0.60
C HIS A 10 -2.19 -4.37 1.95
N GLU A 11 -1.93 -5.31 2.85
CA GLU A 11 -2.47 -5.29 4.20
C GLU A 11 -1.44 -4.69 5.17
N PHE A 12 -1.84 -3.65 5.90
CA PHE A 12 -1.06 -3.07 6.98
C PHE A 12 -1.75 -3.30 8.32
N CYS A 13 -0.98 -3.56 9.37
CA CYS A 13 -1.50 -3.56 10.73
C CYS A 13 -1.26 -2.19 11.36
N ILE A 14 -2.26 -1.61 12.03
CA ILE A 14 -2.10 -0.31 12.69
C ILE A 14 -2.23 -0.47 14.21
N ARG A 15 -1.21 0.00 14.93
CA ARG A 15 -1.19 0.02 16.40
C ARG A 15 -1.93 1.27 16.89
N GLY A 16 -2.83 1.07 17.85
CA GLY A 16 -3.60 2.15 18.46
C GLY A 16 -4.91 2.51 17.74
N LEU A 17 -5.33 1.72 16.74
CA LEU A 17 -6.62 1.89 16.08
C LEU A 17 -7.75 1.36 16.98
N HIS A 18 -8.26 2.21 17.88
CA HIS A 18 -9.22 1.78 18.92
C HIS A 18 -10.55 2.54 18.86
N CYS A 19 -10.73 3.42 17.87
CA CYS A 19 -11.89 4.28 17.74
C CYS A 19 -12.40 4.29 16.30
N SER A 20 -13.73 4.17 16.14
CA SER A 20 -14.40 4.21 14.84
C SER A 20 -14.14 5.52 14.08
N ASP A 21 -13.95 6.62 14.81
CA ASP A 21 -13.62 7.92 14.23
C ASP A 21 -12.18 7.95 13.70
N CYS A 22 -11.21 7.39 14.44
CA CYS A 22 -9.82 7.27 14.01
C CYS A 22 -9.69 6.48 12.70
N VAL A 23 -10.46 5.39 12.57
CA VAL A 23 -10.53 4.58 11.36
C VAL A 23 -10.95 5.41 10.16
N ARG A 24 -12.02 6.18 10.30
CA ARG A 24 -12.54 7.02 9.22
C ARG A 24 -11.51 8.07 8.81
N THR A 25 -10.84 8.69 9.78
CA THR A 25 -9.78 9.67 9.50
C THR A 25 -8.62 9.04 8.74
N VAL A 26 -8.14 7.87 9.16
CA VAL A 26 -7.04 7.17 8.49
C VAL A 26 -7.45 6.70 7.09
N LYS A 27 -8.61 6.05 6.96
CA LYS A 27 -9.17 5.61 5.68
C LYS A 27 -9.25 6.75 4.68
N ASN A 28 -9.90 7.85 5.08
CA ASN A 28 -10.10 9.00 4.21
C ASN A 28 -8.77 9.70 3.91
N GLY A 29 -7.85 9.74 4.88
CA GLY A 29 -6.50 10.28 4.68
C GLY A 29 -5.66 9.47 3.69
N LEU A 30 -5.88 8.15 3.60
CA LEU A 30 -5.23 7.26 2.64
C LEU A 30 -5.88 7.35 1.26
N GLU A 31 -7.21 7.34 1.17
CA GLU A 31 -7.95 7.51 -0.10
C GLU A 31 -7.71 8.87 -0.76
N MET A 32 -7.34 9.90 0.01
CA MET A 32 -6.94 11.21 -0.52
C MET A 32 -5.51 11.23 -1.08
N ARG A 33 -4.70 10.18 -0.90
CA ARG A 33 -3.34 10.14 -1.44
C ARG A 33 -3.36 9.77 -2.90
N GLU A 34 -2.62 10.52 -3.70
CA GLU A 34 -2.37 10.16 -5.10
C GLU A 34 -1.68 8.80 -5.19
N GLY A 35 -2.23 7.91 -6.01
CA GLY A 35 -1.78 6.52 -6.17
C GLY A 35 -2.53 5.50 -5.32
N VAL A 36 -3.42 5.92 -4.40
CA VAL A 36 -4.31 5.01 -3.68
C VAL A 36 -5.65 4.91 -4.40
N ASN A 37 -6.01 3.71 -4.85
CA ASN A 37 -7.30 3.45 -5.50
C ASN A 37 -8.40 3.16 -4.49
N GLN A 38 -8.08 2.44 -3.41
CA GLN A 38 -9.05 2.06 -2.39
C GLN A 38 -8.38 1.82 -1.05
N ALA A 39 -9.02 2.19 0.06
CA ALA A 39 -8.57 1.80 1.40
C ALA A 39 -9.75 1.27 2.21
N ASP A 40 -9.57 0.10 2.82
CA ASP A 40 -10.58 -0.61 3.60
C ASP A 40 -10.00 -0.98 4.97
N VAL A 41 -10.71 -0.66 6.06
CA VAL A 41 -10.18 -0.83 7.41
C VAL A 41 -11.09 -1.75 8.21
N ASN A 42 -10.51 -2.81 8.74
CA ASN A 42 -11.19 -3.79 9.57
C ASN A 42 -10.81 -3.63 11.05
N LEU A 43 -11.68 -2.92 11.79
CA LEU A 43 -11.60 -2.77 13.24
C LEU A 43 -11.62 -4.09 14.01
N GLY A 44 -12.36 -5.09 13.51
CA GLY A 44 -12.51 -6.38 14.21
C GLY A 44 -11.19 -7.14 14.34
N SER A 45 -10.28 -6.95 13.38
CA SER A 45 -8.96 -7.57 13.37
C SER A 45 -7.81 -6.57 13.57
N GLY A 46 -8.08 -5.26 13.59
CA GLY A 46 -7.05 -4.22 13.68
C GLY A 46 -6.20 -4.07 12.41
N LYS A 47 -6.75 -4.46 11.25
CA LYS A 47 -6.05 -4.52 9.96
C LYS A 47 -6.59 -3.48 9.00
N VAL A 48 -5.76 -2.94 8.12
CA VAL A 48 -6.15 -2.08 7.00
C VAL A 48 -5.64 -2.68 5.69
N CYS A 49 -6.52 -2.80 4.71
CA CYS A 49 -6.18 -3.19 3.35
C CYS A 49 -6.18 -1.93 2.49
N VAL A 50 -5.08 -1.65 1.79
CA VAL A 50 -4.97 -0.51 0.88
C VAL A 50 -4.62 -1.04 -0.49
N THR A 51 -5.42 -0.68 -1.47
CA THR A 51 -5.17 -0.93 -2.88
C THR A 51 -4.51 0.30 -3.47
N TYR A 52 -3.30 0.16 -3.97
CA TYR A 52 -2.52 1.26 -4.54
C TYR A 52 -1.78 0.82 -5.81
N ASP A 53 -1.42 1.78 -6.65
CA ASP A 53 -0.60 1.54 -7.85
C ASP A 53 0.89 1.64 -7.47
N PRO A 54 1.68 0.53 -7.55
CA PRO A 54 3.08 0.52 -7.16
C PRO A 54 3.95 1.39 -8.10
N GLY A 55 3.46 1.67 -9.31
CA GLY A 55 4.07 2.64 -10.22
C GLY A 55 3.87 4.11 -9.82
N SER A 56 2.94 4.41 -8.90
CA SER A 56 2.65 5.78 -8.44
C SER A 56 3.03 6.02 -6.97
N ILE A 57 2.79 5.05 -6.08
CA ILE A 57 3.08 5.18 -4.65
C ILE A 57 3.57 3.85 -4.08
N GLY A 58 4.60 3.90 -3.24
CA GLY A 58 5.13 2.73 -2.55
C GLY A 58 4.50 2.48 -1.17
N PRO A 59 4.59 1.25 -0.64
CA PRO A 59 4.09 0.92 0.70
C PRO A 59 4.80 1.73 1.79
N GLN A 60 6.07 2.08 1.59
CA GLN A 60 6.84 2.93 2.51
C GLN A 60 6.29 4.37 2.61
N GLU A 61 5.78 4.92 1.50
CA GLU A 61 5.18 6.26 1.49
C GLU A 61 3.81 6.30 2.15
N ILE A 62 3.04 5.23 1.98
CA ILE A 62 1.78 4.99 2.69
C ILE A 62 2.09 4.93 4.20
N GLU A 63 3.07 4.13 4.62
CA GLU A 63 3.50 4.01 6.01
C GLU A 63 3.92 5.36 6.61
N ALA A 64 4.76 6.10 5.89
CA ALA A 64 5.23 7.41 6.32
C ALA A 64 4.09 8.43 6.47
N SER A 65 3.09 8.35 5.59
CA SER A 65 1.90 9.21 5.66
C SER A 65 1.10 8.93 6.93
N VAL A 66 0.88 7.65 7.25
CA VAL A 66 0.16 7.25 8.46
C VAL A 66 0.95 7.60 9.74
N ARG A 67 2.28 7.43 9.73
CA ARG A 67 3.16 7.89 10.82
C ARG A 67 3.09 9.39 11.05
N LYS A 68 3.03 10.20 9.99
CA LYS A 68 2.86 11.66 10.11
C LYS A 68 1.53 12.06 10.74
N MET A 69 0.50 11.22 10.61
CA MET A 69 -0.81 11.41 11.27
C MET A 69 -0.80 11.01 12.74
N GLY A 70 0.29 10.43 13.24
CA GLY A 70 0.44 10.00 14.64
C GLY A 70 0.09 8.53 14.90
N TYR A 71 -0.06 7.71 13.85
CA TYR A 71 -0.36 6.29 13.98
C TYR A 71 0.85 5.44 13.59
N ALA A 72 1.12 4.38 14.36
CA ALA A 72 2.19 3.44 14.04
C ALA A 72 1.64 2.30 13.17
N VAL A 73 2.26 2.11 12.00
CA VAL A 73 1.96 1.01 11.09
C VAL A 73 3.02 -0.07 11.25
N GLU A 74 2.54 -1.30 11.42
CA GLU A 74 3.29 -2.55 11.38
C GLU A 74 2.97 -3.18 10.01
N THR A 75 3.81 -2.91 9.02
CA THR A 75 3.76 -3.53 7.69
C THR A 75 3.97 -5.04 7.88
N GLY A 76 3.04 -5.86 7.40
CA GLY A 76 3.32 -7.28 7.21
C GLY A 76 3.97 -7.42 5.85
N ASP A 77 5.24 -7.83 5.82
CA ASP A 77 6.00 -8.09 4.59
C ASP A 77 5.17 -8.92 3.59
N VAL A 78 4.56 -8.25 2.61
CA VAL A 78 4.26 -8.86 1.32
C VAL A 78 4.99 -8.04 0.28
N GLU A 79 6.03 -8.69 -0.21
CA GLU A 79 6.96 -8.26 -1.24
C GLU A 79 6.16 -7.65 -2.41
N ALA A 80 6.37 -6.37 -2.67
CA ALA A 80 6.13 -5.82 -3.98
C ALA A 80 7.14 -6.50 -4.92
N GLU A 81 6.73 -7.57 -5.59
CA GLU A 81 7.46 -8.08 -6.74
C GLU A 81 7.47 -6.98 -7.81
N GLU A 82 8.56 -6.22 -7.86
CA GLU A 82 8.91 -5.48 -9.05
C GLU A 82 9.46 -6.50 -10.07
N GLU A 83 8.58 -7.01 -10.93
CA GLU A 83 8.97 -7.69 -12.16
C GLU A 83 9.31 -6.68 -13.26
N VAL A 84 10.49 -6.04 -13.20
CA VAL A 84 11.09 -5.42 -14.40
C VAL A 84 12.07 -6.41 -15.05
N LEU A 85 11.52 -7.29 -15.90
CA LEU A 85 12.32 -8.01 -16.89
C LEU A 85 12.71 -7.06 -18.04
N ARG A 86 14.01 -6.75 -18.18
CA ARG A 86 14.84 -6.88 -19.41
C ARG A 86 16.01 -5.89 -19.48
N SER A 87 17.20 -6.40 -19.20
CA SER A 87 18.38 -6.14 -20.04
C SER A 87 19.24 -7.41 -19.96
N GLY A 88 19.42 -8.23 -20.99
CA GLY A 88 19.75 -7.78 -22.34
C GLY A 88 21.22 -7.38 -22.47
N GLU A 89 22.15 -7.90 -21.65
CA GLU A 89 23.57 -7.90 -22.07
C GLU A 89 23.83 -9.12 -22.95
N PHE A 90 23.88 -8.79 -24.23
CA PHE A 90 24.35 -9.57 -25.35
C PHE A 90 25.87 -9.47 -25.41
N VAL A 91 26.60 -10.58 -25.21
CA VAL A 91 27.93 -10.85 -25.83
C VAL A 91 28.07 -12.39 -25.92
N ALA A 92 27.81 -13.07 -27.04
CA ALA A 92 28.55 -13.10 -28.30
C ALA A 92 30.05 -13.44 -28.14
N THR A 93 30.43 -14.66 -28.55
CA THR A 93 31.70 -15.02 -29.23
C THR A 93 33.00 -14.85 -28.39
N VAL A 94 33.76 -15.89 -28.05
CA VAL A 94 34.53 -16.83 -28.90
C VAL A 94 34.79 -18.15 -28.20
#